data_AF-A0A418ZPJ4-F1
#
_entry.id   AF-A0A418ZPJ4-F1
#
_cell.length_a   1.000
_cell.length_b   1.000
_cell.length_c   1.000
_cell.angle_alpha   90.00
_cell.angle_beta   90.00
_cell.angle_gamma   90.00
#
_symmetry.space_group_name_H-M   'P 1'
#
loop_
_entity.id
_entity.type
_entity.pdbx_description
1 polymer ?
#
loop_
_entity_poly.entity_id
_entity_poly.type
_entity_poly.pdbx_seq_one_letter_code
_entity_poly.pdbx_strand_id
1 'polypeptide(L)'
;MNLKGGEIARYLARPDPSRPALLIYGQDAMRVALKRAEAVRALVGERAEEEMRLTRMAGGGLKKDPAQLLDAIKEVGFFPGQRVVLVEDTPDSGAEAVRVALEEWQPGDAVIVVTAGGLAKSSALRKLFEGHREAVAAPIYDDPPGEDEIARWLSEAGLREVPRDAMRDLLALARALDPGDLRQVIEKIGLYKHGDPAPLTPSEVALMAPATIEADLDELLHVVAEGRAGEFGALMRRIEGQGVAPVTLCIAALRHFRA
;
A
#
# COMPACT_ATOMS: atom_id res chain seq x y z
N MET A 1 14.03 -10.44 11.47
CA MET A 1 14.29 -8.97 11.56
C MET A 1 13.01 -8.21 11.19
N ASN A 2 12.53 -7.31 12.05
CA ASN A 2 11.31 -6.54 11.80
C ASN A 2 11.65 -5.09 11.45
N LEU A 3 11.40 -4.69 10.21
CA LEU A 3 11.68 -3.33 9.72
C LEU A 3 10.60 -2.34 10.18
N LYS A 4 10.99 -1.09 10.42
CA LYS A 4 10.05 -0.03 10.81
C LYS A 4 10.22 1.23 9.98
N GLY A 5 9.09 1.88 9.65
CA GLY A 5 9.05 3.19 8.99
C GLY A 5 9.96 3.25 7.76
N GLY A 6 10.82 4.28 7.70
CA GLY A 6 11.72 4.51 6.58
C GLY A 6 12.79 3.43 6.34
N GLU A 7 12.98 2.47 7.25
CA GLU A 7 13.85 1.30 7.02
C GLU A 7 13.24 0.36 5.99
N ILE A 8 11.90 0.27 5.94
CA ILE A 8 11.18 -0.58 4.99
C ILE A 8 11.46 -0.10 3.57
N ALA A 9 11.26 1.20 3.29
CA ALA A 9 11.52 1.76 1.97
C ALA A 9 12.97 1.56 1.53
N ARG A 10 13.93 1.79 2.44
CA ARG A 10 15.37 1.59 2.15
C ARG A 10 15.71 0.13 1.83
N TYR A 11 15.17 -0.80 2.61
CA TYR A 11 15.42 -2.22 2.39
C TYR A 11 14.75 -2.72 1.11
N LEU A 12 13.50 -2.35 0.83
CA LEU A 12 12.80 -2.81 -0.38
C LEU A 12 13.41 -2.27 -1.67
N ALA A 13 14.04 -1.09 -1.63
CA ALA A 13 14.79 -0.56 -2.77
C ALA A 13 16.11 -1.32 -3.03
N ARG A 14 16.70 -1.94 -2.00
CA ARG A 14 17.97 -2.69 -2.05
C ARG A 14 17.96 -3.87 -1.06
N PRO A 15 17.13 -4.90 -1.31
CA PRO A 15 17.02 -6.03 -0.40
C PRO A 15 18.30 -6.88 -0.44
N ASP A 16 18.63 -7.50 0.68
CA ASP A 16 19.84 -8.31 0.81
C ASP A 16 19.58 -9.73 0.27
N PRO A 17 20.21 -10.12 -0.85
CA PRO A 17 19.99 -11.44 -1.46
C PRO A 17 20.58 -12.59 -0.64
N SER A 18 21.43 -12.32 0.35
CA SER A 18 21.97 -13.35 1.24
C SER A 18 20.98 -13.82 2.31
N ARG A 19 19.84 -13.13 2.45
CA ARG A 19 18.80 -13.47 3.43
C ARG A 19 17.78 -14.45 2.83
N PRO A 20 17.27 -15.41 3.63
CA PRO A 20 16.43 -16.48 3.11
C PRO A 20 15.06 -15.99 2.66
N ALA A 21 14.45 -15.05 3.37
CA ALA A 21 13.09 -14.64 3.10
C ALA A 21 12.74 -13.19 3.46
N LEU A 22 11.77 -12.65 2.74
CA LEU A 22 11.14 -11.34 2.92
C LEU A 22 9.61 -11.49 2.95
N LEU A 23 8.98 -11.09 4.05
CA LEU A 23 7.53 -10.97 4.17
C LEU A 23 7.11 -9.51 3.99
N ILE A 24 6.23 -9.23 3.04
CA ILE A 24 5.60 -7.93 2.81
C ILE A 24 4.11 -8.08 3.08
N TYR A 25 3.57 -7.36 4.06
CA TYR A 25 2.17 -7.55 4.44
C TYR A 25 1.50 -6.25 4.84
N GLY A 26 0.21 -6.09 4.54
CA GLY A 26 -0.51 -4.85 4.75
C GLY A 26 -2.00 -4.98 4.45
N GLN A 27 -2.81 -4.02 4.94
CA GLN A 27 -4.25 -4.01 4.67
C GLN A 27 -4.54 -3.59 3.22
N ASP A 28 -3.79 -2.62 2.70
CA ASP A 28 -3.86 -2.18 1.31
C ASP A 28 -3.08 -3.13 0.37
N ALA A 29 -3.85 -3.92 -0.38
CA ALA A 29 -3.31 -4.88 -1.34
C ALA A 29 -2.49 -4.20 -2.46
N MET A 30 -2.87 -3.00 -2.88
CA MET A 30 -2.15 -2.29 -3.93
C MET A 30 -0.78 -1.83 -3.45
N ARG A 31 -0.69 -1.27 -2.24
CA ARG A 31 0.63 -0.90 -1.68
C ARG A 31 1.54 -2.10 -1.49
N VAL A 32 0.99 -3.21 -0.98
CA VAL A 32 1.74 -4.48 -0.86
C VAL A 32 2.26 -4.91 -2.24
N ALA A 33 1.42 -4.87 -3.28
CA ALA A 33 1.81 -5.26 -4.62
C ALA A 33 2.88 -4.33 -5.24
N LEU A 34 2.80 -3.01 -5.01
CA LEU A 34 3.83 -2.06 -5.45
C LEU A 34 5.17 -2.33 -4.76
N LYS A 35 5.16 -2.54 -3.45
CA LYS A 35 6.35 -2.83 -2.63
C LYS A 35 6.97 -4.18 -2.93
N ARG A 36 6.14 -5.18 -3.21
CA ARG A 36 6.56 -6.47 -3.76
C ARG A 36 7.26 -6.30 -5.10
N ALA A 37 6.66 -5.56 -6.04
CA ALA A 37 7.24 -5.35 -7.36
C ALA A 37 8.59 -4.58 -7.29
N GLU A 38 8.71 -3.63 -6.37
CA GLU A 38 9.97 -2.92 -6.07
C GLU A 38 11.05 -3.90 -5.58
N ALA A 39 10.76 -4.67 -4.53
CA ALA A 39 11.73 -5.58 -3.92
C ALA A 39 12.13 -6.74 -4.83
N VAL A 40 11.17 -7.37 -5.53
CA VAL A 40 11.46 -8.47 -6.46
C VAL A 40 12.37 -7.97 -7.59
N ARG A 41 12.05 -6.83 -8.19
CA ARG A 41 12.90 -6.23 -9.24
C ARG A 41 14.29 -5.91 -8.73
N ALA A 42 14.43 -5.42 -7.49
CA ALA A 42 15.73 -5.15 -6.90
C ALA A 42 16.55 -6.42 -6.60
N LEU A 43 15.89 -7.55 -6.28
CA LEU A 43 16.56 -8.85 -6.06
C LEU A 43 17.04 -9.49 -7.35
N VAL A 44 16.20 -9.49 -8.40
CA VAL A 44 16.45 -10.31 -9.60
C VAL A 44 16.61 -9.53 -10.90
N GLY A 45 16.36 -8.23 -10.92
CA GLY A 45 16.40 -7.39 -12.13
C GLY A 45 15.16 -7.51 -13.01
N GLU A 46 15.10 -6.73 -14.09
CA GLU A 46 13.91 -6.61 -14.95
C GLU A 46 13.65 -7.84 -15.83
N ARG A 47 14.71 -8.58 -16.19
CA ARG A 47 14.63 -9.73 -17.10
C ARG A 47 14.48 -11.07 -16.40
N ALA A 48 14.24 -11.07 -15.09
CA ALA A 48 14.24 -12.28 -14.28
C ALA A 48 13.19 -13.32 -14.70
N GLU A 49 12.05 -12.88 -15.23
CA GLU A 49 11.02 -13.80 -15.76
C GLU A 49 11.48 -14.47 -17.06
N GLU A 50 12.06 -13.70 -17.99
CA GLU A 50 12.63 -14.22 -19.25
C GLU A 50 13.77 -15.20 -18.97
N GLU A 51 14.57 -14.93 -17.94
CA GLU A 51 15.71 -15.73 -17.52
C GLU A 51 15.33 -16.89 -16.57
N MET A 52 14.03 -17.12 -16.33
CA MET A 52 13.53 -18.18 -15.44
C MET A 52 14.14 -18.13 -14.02
N ARG A 53 14.46 -16.93 -13.53
CA ARG A 53 14.98 -16.68 -12.18
C ARG A 53 13.91 -16.22 -11.20
N LEU A 54 12.68 -15.98 -11.67
CA LEU A 54 11.52 -15.65 -10.85
C LEU A 54 10.42 -16.71 -11.01
N THR A 55 10.15 -17.46 -9.94
CA THR A 55 9.00 -18.37 -9.84
C THR A 55 7.88 -17.68 -9.07
N ARG A 56 6.65 -17.72 -9.57
CA ARG A 56 5.47 -17.15 -8.89
C ARG A 56 4.48 -18.25 -8.52
N MET A 57 3.90 -18.17 -7.32
CA MET A 57 2.87 -19.09 -6.85
C MET A 57 1.88 -18.43 -5.90
N ALA A 58 0.67 -18.97 -5.81
CA ALA A 58 -0.36 -18.48 -4.89
C ALA A 58 -0.23 -19.15 -3.52
N GLY A 59 -0.08 -18.36 -2.45
CA GLY A 59 0.07 -18.84 -1.08
C GLY A 59 -1.15 -19.60 -0.54
N GLY A 60 -2.34 -19.37 -1.10
CA GLY A 60 -3.54 -20.16 -0.81
C GLY A 60 -3.40 -21.66 -1.14
N GLY A 61 -2.47 -22.02 -2.02
CA GLY A 61 -2.17 -23.42 -2.39
C GLY A 61 -1.33 -24.18 -1.36
N LEU A 62 -0.53 -23.48 -0.56
CA LEU A 62 0.48 -24.09 0.33
C LEU A 62 -0.10 -25.03 1.39
N LYS A 63 -1.36 -24.84 1.79
CA LYS A 63 -2.02 -25.75 2.74
C LYS A 63 -2.30 -27.13 2.12
N LYS A 64 -2.56 -27.17 0.81
CA LYS A 64 -2.89 -28.41 0.08
C LYS A 64 -1.64 -29.17 -0.31
N ASP A 65 -0.60 -28.44 -0.71
CA ASP A 65 0.71 -28.99 -1.06
C ASP A 65 1.81 -28.20 -0.34
N PRO A 66 2.18 -28.61 0.88
CA PRO A 66 3.21 -27.92 1.66
C PRO A 66 4.63 -28.06 1.07
N ALA A 67 4.87 -29.08 0.25
CA ALA A 67 6.19 -29.35 -0.34
C ALA A 67 6.49 -28.41 -1.51
N GLN A 68 5.46 -27.88 -2.18
CA GLN A 68 5.59 -27.03 -3.36
C GLN A 68 6.56 -25.86 -3.19
N LEU A 69 6.55 -25.19 -2.03
CA LEU A 69 7.46 -24.07 -1.78
C LEU A 69 8.91 -24.55 -1.61
N LEU A 70 9.12 -25.65 -0.89
CA LEU A 70 10.44 -26.23 -0.69
C LEU A 70 11.05 -26.66 -2.03
N ASP A 71 10.26 -27.33 -2.87
CA ASP A 71 10.69 -27.74 -4.20
C ASP A 71 11.08 -26.52 -5.05
N ALA A 72 10.24 -25.48 -5.07
CA ALA A 72 10.50 -24.26 -5.84
C ALA A 72 11.78 -23.52 -5.42
N ILE A 73 12.12 -23.49 -4.12
CA ILE A 73 13.37 -22.83 -3.68
C ILE A 73 14.61 -23.64 -4.07
N LYS A 74 14.49 -24.98 -4.10
CA LYS A 74 15.57 -25.93 -4.44
C LYS A 74 15.73 -26.17 -5.93
N GLU A 75 14.74 -25.82 -6.75
CA GLU A 75 14.85 -25.89 -8.21
C GLU A 75 16.17 -25.27 -8.69
N VAL A 76 16.76 -25.75 -9.77
CA VAL A 76 17.97 -25.13 -10.33
C VAL A 76 17.55 -24.36 -11.58
N GLY A 77 17.82 -23.06 -11.58
CA GLY A 77 17.54 -22.21 -12.74
C GLY A 77 18.40 -22.60 -13.93
N PHE A 78 17.85 -22.47 -15.14
CA PHE A 78 18.61 -22.67 -16.39
C PHE A 78 19.71 -21.61 -16.58
N PHE A 79 19.51 -20.42 -16.02
CA PHE A 79 20.45 -19.31 -16.11
C PHE A 79 21.08 -19.02 -14.75
N PRO A 80 22.39 -18.70 -14.72
CA PRO A 80 23.06 -18.34 -13.48
C PRO A 80 22.54 -17.01 -12.94
N GLY A 81 22.52 -16.85 -11.62
CA GLY A 81 22.17 -15.61 -10.95
C GLY A 81 21.24 -15.79 -9.76
N GLN A 82 20.92 -14.69 -9.09
CA GLN A 82 19.98 -14.70 -7.98
C GLN A 82 18.60 -15.14 -8.46
N ARG A 83 17.95 -16.04 -7.71
CA ARG A 83 16.57 -16.47 -7.95
C ARG A 83 15.64 -16.03 -6.83
N VAL A 84 14.37 -15.88 -7.16
CA VAL A 84 13.29 -15.57 -6.21
C VAL A 84 12.11 -16.50 -6.44
N VAL A 85 11.56 -17.02 -5.34
CA VAL A 85 10.23 -17.62 -5.32
C VAL A 85 9.29 -16.63 -4.65
N LEU A 86 8.35 -16.10 -5.43
CA LEU A 86 7.33 -15.18 -4.97
C LEU A 86 6.04 -15.94 -4.66
N VAL A 87 5.63 -15.89 -3.40
CA VAL A 87 4.40 -16.48 -2.87
C VAL A 87 3.38 -15.37 -2.59
N GLU A 88 2.40 -15.24 -3.48
CA GLU A 88 1.43 -14.14 -3.47
C GLU A 88 0.21 -14.45 -2.58
N ASP A 89 -0.37 -13.43 -1.93
CA ASP A 89 -1.59 -13.54 -1.12
C ASP A 89 -1.64 -14.72 -0.14
N THR A 90 -0.57 -14.89 0.64
CA THR A 90 -0.39 -16.01 1.55
C THR A 90 -1.27 -15.86 2.80
N PRO A 91 -2.23 -16.77 3.03
CA PRO A 91 -3.01 -16.78 4.26
C PRO A 91 -2.16 -17.26 5.44
N ASP A 92 -2.57 -16.93 6.67
CA ASP A 92 -1.84 -17.35 7.87
C ASP A 92 -1.72 -18.89 8.00
N SER A 93 -2.65 -19.63 7.39
CA SER A 93 -2.59 -21.10 7.33
C SER A 93 -1.42 -21.65 6.49
N GLY A 94 -0.77 -20.83 5.68
CA GLY A 94 0.44 -21.19 4.92
C GLY A 94 1.73 -21.10 5.73
N ALA A 95 1.68 -20.60 6.98
CA ALA A 95 2.86 -20.38 7.81
C ALA A 95 3.76 -21.61 7.97
N GLU A 96 3.16 -22.81 8.07
CA GLU A 96 3.90 -24.04 8.27
C GLU A 96 4.74 -24.45 7.05
N ALA A 97 4.18 -24.33 5.84
CA ALA A 97 4.94 -24.59 4.61
C ALA A 97 6.10 -23.59 4.45
N VAL A 98 5.86 -22.33 4.80
CA VAL A 98 6.90 -21.29 4.79
C VAL A 98 7.97 -21.57 5.84
N ARG A 99 7.60 -22.05 7.04
CA ARG A 99 8.54 -22.46 8.10
C ARG A 99 9.46 -23.57 7.63
N VAL A 100 8.91 -24.63 7.04
CA VAL A 100 9.70 -25.76 6.52
C VAL A 100 10.66 -25.29 5.43
N ALA A 101 10.21 -24.48 4.48
CA ALA A 101 11.08 -23.94 3.43
C ALA A 101 12.20 -23.05 3.99
N LEU A 102 11.92 -22.24 5.01
CA LEU A 102 12.91 -21.41 5.71
C LEU A 102 13.97 -22.24 6.45
N GLU A 103 13.56 -23.33 7.11
CA GLU A 103 14.48 -24.20 7.87
C GLU A 103 15.44 -24.97 6.97
N GLU A 104 14.97 -25.39 5.79
CA GLU A 104 15.77 -26.12 4.82
C GLU A 104 16.56 -25.22 3.86
N TRP A 105 16.33 -23.91 3.89
CA TRP A 105 17.00 -22.96 3.01
C TRP A 105 18.51 -22.91 3.25
N GLN A 106 19.28 -22.87 2.16
CA GLN A 106 20.74 -22.76 2.18
C GLN A 106 21.24 -21.66 1.24
N PRO A 107 22.42 -21.09 1.48
CA PRO A 107 23.03 -20.13 0.56
C PRO A 107 23.12 -20.70 -0.87
N GLY A 108 22.49 -20.00 -1.82
CA GLY A 108 22.37 -20.43 -3.22
C GLY A 108 20.95 -20.85 -3.63
N ASP A 109 20.09 -21.14 -2.67
CA ASP A 109 18.66 -21.33 -2.93
C ASP A 109 17.99 -20.00 -3.32
N ALA A 110 16.80 -20.09 -3.91
CA ALA A 110 16.02 -18.90 -4.22
C ALA A 110 15.61 -18.15 -2.95
N VAL A 111 15.62 -16.83 -2.99
CA VAL A 111 15.08 -15.99 -1.91
C VAL A 111 13.56 -16.10 -1.92
N ILE A 112 12.97 -16.33 -0.76
CA ILE A 112 11.52 -16.45 -0.61
C ILE A 112 10.92 -15.06 -0.39
N VAL A 113 10.11 -14.57 -1.32
CA VAL A 113 9.32 -13.35 -1.11
C VAL A 113 7.87 -13.76 -0.86
N VAL A 114 7.35 -13.47 0.32
CA VAL A 114 5.97 -13.77 0.70
C VAL A 114 5.20 -12.46 0.77
N THR A 115 4.03 -12.39 0.14
CA THR A 115 3.06 -11.33 0.40
C THR A 115 1.85 -11.84 1.15
N ALA A 116 1.28 -11.01 2.01
CA ALA A 116 0.02 -11.31 2.71
C ALA A 116 -0.81 -10.03 2.88
N GLY A 117 -2.10 -10.20 3.16
CA GLY A 117 -2.94 -9.12 3.65
C GLY A 117 -2.56 -8.70 5.08
N GLY A 118 -3.45 -8.00 5.77
CA GLY A 118 -3.21 -7.58 7.15
C GLY A 118 -3.00 -8.75 8.11
N LEU A 119 -1.86 -8.77 8.80
CA LEU A 119 -1.52 -9.81 9.80
C LEU A 119 -1.53 -9.24 11.23
N ALA A 120 -2.41 -9.78 12.07
CA ALA A 120 -2.44 -9.48 13.50
C ALA A 120 -1.13 -9.94 14.20
N LYS A 121 -0.82 -9.37 15.37
CA LYS A 121 0.36 -9.79 16.17
C LYS A 121 0.34 -11.29 16.55
N SER A 122 -0.84 -11.90 16.57
CA SER A 122 -1.02 -13.33 16.85
C SER A 122 -0.69 -14.25 15.68
N SER A 123 -0.62 -13.72 14.45
CA SER A 123 -0.39 -14.48 13.20
C SER A 123 0.85 -15.35 13.28
N ALA A 124 0.71 -16.61 12.87
CA ALA A 124 1.81 -17.56 12.82
C ALA A 124 2.86 -17.13 11.77
N LEU A 125 2.39 -16.69 10.60
CA LEU A 125 3.26 -16.23 9.51
C LEU A 125 4.06 -14.99 9.94
N ARG A 126 3.42 -14.01 10.58
CA ARG A 126 4.11 -12.83 11.10
C ARG A 126 5.16 -13.20 12.15
N LYS A 127 4.79 -14.02 13.13
CA LYS A 127 5.70 -14.45 14.21
C LYS A 127 6.90 -15.21 13.68
N LEU A 128 6.71 -16.04 12.65
CA LEU A 128 7.79 -16.76 11.98
C LEU A 128 8.86 -15.78 11.48
N PHE A 129 8.49 -14.76 10.71
CA PHE A 129 9.45 -13.79 10.16
C PHE A 129 10.04 -12.84 11.21
N GLU A 130 9.22 -12.39 12.18
CA GLU A 130 9.68 -11.51 13.25
C GLU A 130 10.67 -12.23 14.18
N GLY A 131 10.45 -13.52 14.45
CA GLY A 131 11.29 -14.36 15.32
C GLY A 131 12.52 -14.97 14.64
N HIS A 132 12.52 -15.08 13.30
CA HIS A 132 13.66 -15.63 12.57
C HIS A 132 14.85 -14.66 12.54
N ARG A 133 16.07 -15.20 12.72
CA ARG A 133 17.31 -14.42 12.78
C ARG A 133 17.59 -13.65 11.49
N GLU A 134 17.46 -14.33 10.34
CA GLU A 134 17.85 -13.77 9.04
C GLU A 134 16.69 -13.29 8.16
N ALA A 135 15.50 -13.89 8.24
CA ALA A 135 14.31 -13.46 7.51
C ALA A 135 13.89 -12.03 7.89
N VAL A 136 13.19 -11.36 6.98
CA VAL A 136 12.82 -9.95 7.09
C VAL A 136 11.32 -9.78 7.01
N ALA A 137 10.74 -9.05 7.95
CA ALA A 137 9.35 -8.61 7.90
C ALA A 137 9.31 -7.10 7.54
N ALA A 138 8.51 -6.77 6.53
CA ALA A 138 8.26 -5.43 6.01
C ALA A 138 6.75 -5.14 6.08
N PRO A 139 6.24 -4.73 7.25
CA PRO A 139 4.84 -4.36 7.37
C PRO A 139 4.54 -3.05 6.62
N ILE A 140 3.58 -3.11 5.70
CA ILE A 140 3.05 -1.98 4.96
C ILE A 140 1.77 -1.53 5.67
N TYR A 141 1.92 -0.56 6.58
CA TYR A 141 0.79 0.01 7.30
C TYR A 141 0.15 1.15 6.51
N ASP A 142 -1.14 1.36 6.73
CA ASP A 142 -1.89 2.53 6.23
C ASP A 142 -1.60 3.81 7.03
N ASP A 143 -0.37 3.96 7.52
CA ASP A 143 -0.01 5.22 8.16
C ASP A 143 -0.11 6.33 7.10
N PRO A 144 -0.76 7.48 7.44
CA PRO A 144 -0.76 8.66 6.60
C PRO A 144 0.67 8.99 6.16
N PRO A 145 0.91 9.28 4.86
CA PRO A 145 2.23 9.59 4.38
C PRO A 145 2.79 10.81 5.11
N GLY A 146 4.03 10.68 5.56
CA GLY A 146 4.74 11.76 6.24
C GLY A 146 5.25 12.83 5.27
N GLU A 147 5.76 13.92 5.83
CA GLU A 147 6.26 15.07 5.05
C GLU A 147 7.33 14.67 4.02
N ASP A 148 8.28 13.80 4.40
CA ASP A 148 9.33 13.29 3.49
C ASP A 148 8.76 12.52 2.30
N GLU A 149 7.70 11.75 2.52
CA GLU A 149 7.07 10.96 1.46
C GLU A 149 6.27 11.84 0.51
N ILE A 150 5.52 12.80 1.04
CA ILE A 150 4.80 13.81 0.25
C ILE A 150 5.78 14.66 -0.56
N ALA A 151 6.88 15.12 0.04
CA ALA A 151 7.92 15.89 -0.64
C ALA A 151 8.54 15.11 -1.81
N ARG A 152 8.76 13.80 -1.65
CA ARG A 152 9.24 12.94 -2.74
C ARG A 152 8.25 12.86 -3.89
N TRP A 153 6.97 12.65 -3.61
CA TRP A 153 5.93 12.60 -4.64
C TRP A 153 5.75 13.93 -5.36
N LEU A 154 5.80 15.05 -4.63
CA LEU A 154 5.78 16.39 -5.23
C LEU A 154 6.97 16.59 -6.18
N SER A 155 8.17 16.17 -5.78
CA SER A 155 9.37 16.23 -6.62
C SER A 155 9.26 15.36 -7.88
N GLU A 156 8.71 14.14 -7.74
CA GLU A 156 8.37 13.24 -8.87
C GLU A 156 7.37 13.92 -9.83
N ALA A 157 6.43 14.72 -9.29
CA ALA A 157 5.45 15.50 -10.05
C ALA A 157 5.98 16.87 -10.56
N GLY A 158 7.27 17.18 -10.35
CA GLY A 158 7.90 18.41 -10.84
C GLY A 158 7.84 19.61 -9.87
N LEU A 159 7.31 19.44 -8.67
CA LEU A 159 7.15 20.48 -7.64
C LEU A 159 8.22 20.33 -6.56
N ARG A 160 9.29 21.12 -6.63
CA ARG A 160 10.44 21.01 -5.71
C ARG A 160 10.45 22.03 -4.57
N GLU A 161 9.82 23.18 -4.76
CA GLU A 161 9.84 24.31 -3.81
C GLU A 161 8.43 24.61 -3.29
N VAL A 162 7.82 23.64 -2.60
CA VAL A 162 6.46 23.81 -2.06
C VAL A 162 6.48 24.64 -0.77
N PRO A 163 5.71 25.74 -0.69
CA PRO A 163 5.55 26.53 0.52
C PRO A 163 5.01 25.73 1.73
N ARG A 164 5.36 26.17 2.95
CA ARG A 164 5.01 25.46 4.20
C ARG A 164 3.51 25.35 4.45
N ASP A 165 2.74 26.37 4.07
CA ASP A 165 1.30 26.41 4.17
C ASP A 165 0.63 25.41 3.22
N ALA A 166 1.08 25.33 1.97
CA ALA A 166 0.63 24.29 1.03
C ALA A 166 1.01 22.87 1.51
N MET A 167 2.23 22.69 2.04
CA MET A 167 2.67 21.41 2.63
C MET A 167 1.80 21.00 3.83
N ARG A 168 1.46 21.94 4.72
CA ARG A 168 0.57 21.69 5.87
C ARG A 168 -0.79 21.17 5.40
N ASP A 169 -1.35 21.75 4.35
CA ASP A 169 -2.67 21.34 3.85
C ASP A 169 -2.61 19.97 3.14
N LEU A 170 -1.51 19.66 2.43
CA LEU A 170 -1.25 18.32 1.89
C LEU A 170 -1.10 17.26 3.01
N LEU A 171 -0.44 17.60 4.12
CA LEU A 171 -0.36 16.74 5.30
C LEU A 171 -1.73 16.56 6.00
N ALA A 172 -2.62 17.54 5.92
CA ALA A 172 -3.99 17.39 6.38
C ALA A 172 -4.77 16.43 5.46
N LEU A 173 -4.64 16.58 4.15
CA LEU A 173 -5.22 15.65 3.17
C LEU A 173 -4.70 14.22 3.32
N ALA A 174 -3.41 14.04 3.65
CA ALA A 174 -2.80 12.74 3.93
C ALA A 174 -3.51 11.95 5.04
N ARG A 175 -4.13 12.65 6.00
CA ARG A 175 -4.88 12.02 7.10
C ARG A 175 -6.33 11.71 6.73
N ALA A 176 -6.85 12.35 5.69
CA ALA A 176 -8.24 12.25 5.26
C ALA A 176 -8.41 11.35 4.03
N LEU A 177 -7.35 11.11 3.26
CA LEU A 177 -7.35 10.32 2.05
C LEU A 177 -6.49 9.08 2.20
N ASP A 178 -6.92 8.00 1.57
CA ASP A 178 -6.03 6.87 1.34
C ASP A 178 -4.83 7.33 0.49
N PRO A 179 -3.62 6.83 0.73
CA PRO A 179 -2.46 7.46 0.09
C PRO A 179 -2.38 7.26 -1.43
N GLY A 180 -3.10 6.27 -1.98
CA GLY A 180 -3.31 6.16 -3.42
C GLY A 180 -4.08 7.35 -3.99
N ASP A 181 -5.12 7.82 -3.30
CA ASP A 181 -5.89 9.00 -3.69
C ASP A 181 -5.09 10.28 -3.49
N LEU A 182 -4.35 10.39 -2.38
CA LEU A 182 -3.43 11.51 -2.18
C LEU A 182 -2.38 11.60 -3.30
N ARG A 183 -1.85 10.45 -3.77
CA ARG A 183 -0.89 10.44 -4.87
C ARG A 183 -1.50 10.95 -6.17
N GLN A 184 -2.74 10.58 -6.48
CA GLN A 184 -3.47 11.10 -7.64
C GLN A 184 -3.71 12.62 -7.52
N VAL A 185 -4.01 13.12 -6.31
CA VAL A 185 -4.14 14.56 -6.05
C VAL A 185 -2.81 15.27 -6.31
N ILE A 186 -1.70 14.74 -5.84
CA ILE A 186 -0.36 15.31 -6.08
C ILE A 186 0.00 15.31 -7.56
N GLU A 187 -0.29 14.23 -8.29
CA GLU A 187 -0.09 14.17 -9.74
C GLU A 187 -0.94 15.23 -10.47
N LYS A 188 -2.21 15.37 -10.09
CA LYS A 188 -3.10 16.41 -10.60
C LYS A 188 -2.58 17.83 -10.31
N ILE A 189 -2.04 18.08 -9.11
CA ILE A 189 -1.42 19.37 -8.78
C ILE A 189 -0.17 19.61 -9.65
N GLY A 190 0.67 18.60 -9.85
CA GLY A 190 1.83 18.68 -10.74
C GLY A 190 1.46 19.02 -12.18
N LEU A 191 0.40 18.40 -12.71
CA LEU A 191 -0.15 18.72 -14.03
C LEU A 191 -0.73 20.14 -14.08
N TYR A 192 -1.45 20.56 -13.04
CA TYR A 192 -2.03 21.91 -12.94
C TYR A 192 -0.95 23.00 -12.93
N LYS A 193 0.15 22.78 -12.21
CA LYS A 193 1.29 23.72 -12.12
C LYS A 193 2.33 23.54 -13.24
N HIS A 194 2.05 22.71 -14.25
CA HIS A 194 3.02 22.44 -15.29
C HIS A 194 3.38 23.71 -16.08
N GLY A 195 4.64 24.13 -15.96
CA GLY A 195 5.13 25.35 -16.61
C GLY A 195 4.75 26.65 -15.90
N ASP A 196 4.10 26.60 -14.73
CA ASP A 196 3.81 27.77 -13.90
C ASP A 196 4.95 28.00 -12.89
N PRO A 197 5.67 29.13 -12.96
CA PRO A 197 6.73 29.46 -12.01
C PRO A 197 6.22 29.92 -10.64
N ALA A 198 4.92 30.20 -10.48
CA ALA A 198 4.36 30.66 -9.21
C ALA A 198 4.34 29.51 -8.18
N PRO A 199 4.67 29.78 -6.89
CA PRO A 199 4.59 28.77 -5.84
C PRO A 199 3.17 28.19 -5.69
N LEU A 200 3.09 26.91 -5.31
CA LEU A 200 1.81 26.26 -4.99
C LEU A 200 1.16 26.96 -3.79
N THR A 201 -0.12 27.32 -3.91
CA THR A 201 -0.86 27.98 -2.83
C THR A 201 -1.84 27.03 -2.11
N PRO A 202 -2.20 27.33 -0.86
CA PRO A 202 -3.28 26.63 -0.14
C PRO A 202 -4.61 26.55 -0.93
N SER A 203 -4.98 27.62 -1.64
CA SER A 203 -6.23 27.64 -2.41
C SER A 203 -6.17 26.71 -3.63
N GLU A 204 -5.01 26.57 -4.26
CA GLU A 204 -4.79 25.60 -5.34
C GLU A 204 -4.85 24.17 -4.81
N VAL A 205 -4.28 23.89 -3.63
CA VAL A 205 -4.40 22.57 -2.97
C VAL A 205 -5.87 22.25 -2.68
N ALA A 206 -6.62 23.20 -2.10
CA ALA A 206 -8.04 23.02 -1.80
C ALA A 206 -8.90 22.80 -3.05
N LEU A 207 -8.60 23.49 -4.15
CA LEU A 207 -9.28 23.32 -5.43
C LEU A 207 -9.05 21.93 -6.05
N MET A 208 -7.86 21.37 -5.82
CA MET A 208 -7.45 20.09 -6.40
C MET A 208 -7.78 18.89 -5.50
N ALA A 209 -8.02 19.12 -4.21
CA ALA A 209 -8.47 18.12 -3.25
C ALA A 209 -9.74 17.41 -3.76
N PRO A 210 -9.91 16.10 -3.50
CA PRO A 210 -11.14 15.40 -3.83
C PRO A 210 -12.27 16.05 -3.06
N ALA A 211 -13.40 16.32 -3.73
CA ALA A 211 -14.63 16.62 -3.02
C ALA A 211 -15.01 15.35 -2.26
N THR A 212 -14.75 15.32 -0.95
CA THR A 212 -15.11 14.17 -0.13
C THR A 212 -16.63 14.09 -0.08
N ILE A 213 -17.16 13.06 -0.74
CA ILE A 213 -18.57 12.66 -0.69
C ILE A 213 -19.09 12.60 0.76
N GLU A 214 -18.23 12.25 1.73
CA GLU A 214 -18.57 12.20 3.16
C GLU A 214 -18.80 13.57 3.82
N ALA A 215 -18.06 14.62 3.44
CA ALA A 215 -18.27 15.95 4.01
C ALA A 215 -19.59 16.56 3.54
N ASP A 216 -19.95 16.32 2.26
CA ASP A 216 -21.24 16.70 1.70
C ASP A 216 -22.39 15.92 2.34
N LEU A 217 -22.16 14.65 2.69
CA LEU A 217 -23.13 13.81 3.37
C LEU A 217 -23.36 14.26 4.82
N ASP A 218 -22.31 14.56 5.58
CA ASP A 218 -22.44 15.09 6.92
C ASP A 218 -23.07 16.49 6.92
N GLU A 219 -22.73 17.35 5.95
CA GLU A 219 -23.37 18.65 5.76
C GLU A 219 -24.86 18.50 5.43
N LEU A 220 -25.22 17.57 4.54
CA LEU A 220 -26.62 17.24 4.24
C LEU A 220 -27.37 16.78 5.49
N LEU A 221 -26.77 15.89 6.29
CA LEU A 221 -27.39 15.38 7.51
C LEU A 221 -27.59 16.50 8.55
N HIS A 222 -26.63 17.42 8.66
CA HIS A 222 -26.74 18.57 9.55
C HIS A 222 -27.84 19.54 9.09
N VAL A 223 -27.91 19.84 7.80
CA VAL A 223 -28.99 20.65 7.19
C VAL A 223 -30.37 20.03 7.45
N VAL A 224 -30.48 18.70 7.36
CA VAL A 224 -31.71 17.96 7.67
C VAL A 224 -32.02 18.01 9.16
N ALA A 225 -31.02 17.78 10.03
CA ALA A 225 -31.18 17.80 11.49
C ALA A 225 -31.62 19.17 12.02
N GLU A 226 -31.14 20.25 11.40
CA GLU A 226 -31.47 21.64 11.76
C GLU A 226 -32.74 22.16 11.06
N GLY A 227 -33.38 21.35 10.21
CA GLY A 227 -34.62 21.75 9.52
C GLY A 227 -34.43 22.82 8.44
N ARG A 228 -33.21 22.98 7.91
CA ARG A 228 -32.85 23.99 6.89
C ARG A 228 -33.28 23.57 5.48
N ALA A 229 -34.58 23.42 5.28
CA ALA A 229 -35.17 22.88 4.04
C ALA A 229 -34.78 23.66 2.75
N GLY A 230 -34.45 24.95 2.87
CA GLY A 230 -34.03 25.78 1.74
C GLY A 230 -32.67 25.38 1.13
N GLU A 231 -31.79 24.76 1.93
CA GLU A 231 -30.43 24.38 1.52
C GLU A 231 -30.39 22.93 0.97
N PHE A 232 -31.34 22.09 1.40
CA PHE A 232 -31.42 20.67 1.07
C PHE A 232 -31.37 20.37 -0.43
N GLY A 233 -32.16 21.08 -1.24
CA GLY A 233 -32.29 20.78 -2.67
C GLY A 233 -31.04 21.06 -3.50
N ALA A 234 -30.16 21.97 -3.05
CA ALA A 234 -28.87 22.22 -3.70
C ALA A 234 -27.85 21.15 -3.31
N LEU A 235 -27.78 20.81 -2.03
CA LEU A 235 -26.93 19.75 -1.49
C LEU A 235 -27.26 18.36 -2.06
N MET A 236 -28.55 18.00 -2.13
CA MET A 236 -28.97 16.72 -2.72
C MET A 236 -28.56 16.57 -4.18
N ARG A 237 -28.68 17.64 -4.99
CA ARG A 237 -28.24 17.60 -6.40
C ARG A 237 -26.73 17.46 -6.54
N ARG A 238 -25.96 18.03 -5.62
CA ARG A 238 -24.50 17.88 -5.56
C ARG A 238 -24.13 16.43 -5.26
N ILE A 239 -24.76 15.85 -4.25
CA ILE A 239 -24.58 14.44 -3.83
C ILE A 239 -25.00 13.46 -4.92
N GLU A 240 -26.14 13.69 -5.60
CA GLU A 240 -26.55 12.87 -6.74
C GLU A 240 -25.55 12.98 -7.91
N GLY A 241 -25.07 14.19 -8.22
CA GLY A 241 -24.08 14.43 -9.28
C GLY A 241 -22.72 13.77 -9.01
N GLN A 242 -22.42 13.46 -7.75
CA GLN A 242 -21.22 12.73 -7.32
C GLN A 242 -21.41 11.20 -7.37
N GLY A 243 -22.60 10.70 -7.73
CA GLY A 243 -22.87 9.27 -7.87
C GLY A 243 -23.03 8.53 -6.54
N VAL A 244 -23.36 9.25 -5.46
CA VAL A 244 -23.56 8.64 -4.14
C VAL A 244 -24.75 7.69 -4.18
N ALA A 245 -24.53 6.43 -3.79
CA ALA A 245 -25.59 5.44 -3.75
C ALA A 245 -26.65 5.84 -2.70
N PRO A 246 -27.96 5.78 -3.02
CA PRO A 246 -29.03 6.11 -2.07
C PRO A 246 -28.98 5.30 -0.76
N VAL A 247 -28.46 4.07 -0.82
CA VAL A 247 -28.29 3.21 0.37
C VAL A 247 -27.29 3.82 1.37
N THR A 248 -26.23 4.48 0.89
CA THR A 248 -25.23 5.16 1.72
C THR A 248 -25.87 6.32 2.49
N LEU A 249 -26.78 7.07 1.87
CA LEU A 249 -27.55 8.14 2.51
C LEU A 249 -28.39 7.59 3.68
N CYS A 250 -29.10 6.48 3.44
CA CYS A 250 -29.92 5.82 4.46
C CYS A 250 -29.10 5.33 5.65
N ILE A 251 -27.93 4.72 5.40
CA ILE A 251 -27.03 4.23 6.46
C ILE A 251 -26.49 5.38 7.29
N ALA A 252 -26.04 6.46 6.65
CA ALA A 252 -25.50 7.62 7.34
C ALA A 252 -26.56 8.35 8.18
N ALA A 253 -27.79 8.50 7.66
CA ALA A 253 -28.92 9.04 8.42
C ALA A 253 -29.26 8.17 9.64
N LEU A 254 -29.33 6.84 9.47
CA LEU A 254 -29.58 5.92 10.57
C LEU A 254 -28.50 6.00 11.65
N ARG A 255 -27.23 6.21 11.28
CA ARG A 255 -26.13 6.38 12.23
C ARG A 255 -26.22 7.71 12.98
N HIS A 256 -26.51 8.81 12.27
CA HIS A 256 -26.54 10.16 12.84
C HIS A 256 -27.70 10.36 13.82
N PHE A 257 -28.90 9.86 13.50
CA PHE A 257 -30.10 10.07 14.33
C PHE A 257 -30.36 8.98 15.38
N ARG A 258 -29.52 7.93 15.46
CA ARG A 258 -29.57 6.93 16.53
C ARG A 258 -28.54 7.16 17.65
N ALA A 259 -27.52 7.98 17.40
CA ALA A 259 -26.48 8.31 18.37
C ALA A 259 -26.99 9.27 19.45
#